data_AF-A0A7C6QYT4-F1
#
_entry.id   AF-A0A7C6QYT4-F1
#
_cell.length_a   1.000
_cell.length_b   1.000
_cell.length_c   1.000
_cell.angle_alpha   90.00
_cell.angle_beta   90.00
_cell.angle_gamma   90.00
#
_symmetry.space_group_name_H-M   'P 1'
#
loop_
_entity.id
_entity.type
_entity.pdbx_description
1 polymer ?
#
loop_
_entity_poly.entity_id
_entity_poly.type
_entity_poly.pdbx_seq_one_letter_code
_entity_poly.pdbx_strand_id
1 'polypeptide(L)'
;MPRRRKRCWVEFLPAANYYKPAGIPLRELREVVLTVEELEAVRLKDLEGLDQEQCAERMGVARTTFQRVLYAARSKIADALVNGKALRV
;
A
#
# COMPACT_ATOMS: atom_id res chain seq x y z
N MET A 1 -18.90 2.53 13.71
CA MET A 1 -19.03 1.34 12.84
C MET A 1 -17.98 1.42 11.73
N PRO A 2 -17.12 0.40 11.54
CA PRO A 2 -16.23 0.38 10.38
C PRO A 2 -17.09 0.29 9.12
N ARG A 3 -16.99 1.28 8.23
CA ARG A 3 -17.72 1.29 6.96
C ARG A 3 -17.27 0.08 6.13
N ARG A 4 -18.23 -0.63 5.52
CA ARG A 4 -17.95 -1.76 4.61
C ARG A 4 -16.97 -1.31 3.54
N ARG A 5 -15.83 -1.99 3.44
CA ARG A 5 -14.77 -1.69 2.46
C ARG A 5 -15.39 -1.88 1.06
N LYS A 6 -15.43 -0.80 0.27
CA LYS A 6 -15.90 -0.88 -1.12
C LYS A 6 -14.87 -1.68 -1.91
N ARG A 7 -15.33 -2.49 -2.87
CA ARG A 7 -14.44 -3.17 -3.82
C ARG A 7 -13.65 -2.11 -4.60
N CYS A 8 -12.36 -2.33 -4.81
CA CYS A 8 -11.54 -1.54 -5.71
C CYS A 8 -10.87 -2.45 -6.75
N TRP A 9 -10.52 -1.87 -7.88
CA TRP A 9 -9.77 -2.53 -8.94
C TRP A 9 -8.27 -2.37 -8.68
N VAL A 10 -7.52 -3.42 -9.02
CA VAL A 10 -6.05 -3.43 -8.96
C VAL A 10 -5.54 -3.97 -10.27
N GLU A 11 -4.69 -3.21 -10.95
CA GLU A 11 -4.17 -3.55 -12.28
C GLU A 11 -2.82 -4.29 -12.20
N PHE A 12 -2.17 -4.26 -11.04
CA PHE A 12 -0.83 -4.79 -10.85
C PHE A 12 -0.74 -5.81 -9.72
N LEU A 13 -0.15 -6.97 -10.02
CA LEU A 13 0.24 -7.97 -9.04
C LEU A 13 1.76 -7.87 -8.80
N PRO A 14 2.23 -7.69 -7.56
CA PRO A 14 3.65 -7.56 -7.28
C PRO A 14 4.39 -8.87 -7.54
N ALA A 15 5.56 -8.76 -8.18
CA ALA A 15 6.45 -9.90 -8.40
C ALA A 15 7.06 -10.46 -7.10
N ALA A 16 7.24 -9.60 -6.10
CA ALA A 16 7.66 -9.96 -4.76
C ALA A 16 6.62 -9.47 -3.74
N ASN A 17 6.15 -10.38 -2.89
CA ASN A 17 5.18 -10.08 -1.83
C ASN A 17 5.84 -9.81 -0.47
N TYR A 18 7.17 -9.76 -0.41
CA TYR A 18 7.90 -9.66 0.85
C TYR A 18 9.20 -8.85 0.70
N TYR A 19 9.34 -7.82 1.54
CA TYR A 19 10.48 -6.92 1.60
C TYR A 19 10.99 -6.86 3.05
N LYS A 20 12.31 -6.87 3.24
CA LYS A 20 12.91 -6.83 4.58
C LYS A 20 14.27 -6.13 4.58
N PRO A 21 14.70 -5.52 5.70
CA PRO A 21 16.06 -5.04 5.84
C PRO A 21 17.09 -6.17 5.64
N ALA A 22 18.21 -5.81 5.02
CA ALA A 22 19.33 -6.72 4.80
C ALA A 22 20.00 -7.10 6.14
N GLY A 23 20.53 -8.32 6.24
CA GLY A 23 21.31 -8.77 7.40
C GLY A 23 20.52 -9.24 8.62
N ILE A 24 19.19 -9.04 8.67
CA ILE A 24 18.35 -9.47 9.82
C ILE A 24 17.48 -10.67 9.42
N PRO A 25 17.48 -11.78 10.20
CA PRO A 25 16.57 -12.90 10.00
C PRO A 25 15.10 -12.50 10.17
N LEU A 26 14.21 -13.06 9.32
CA LEU A 26 12.78 -12.74 9.34
C LEU A 26 12.11 -12.98 10.71
N ARG A 27 12.50 -14.04 11.40
CA ARG A 27 11.95 -14.42 12.72
C ARG A 27 12.17 -13.36 13.81
N GLU A 28 13.12 -12.46 13.61
CA GLU A 28 13.47 -11.39 14.57
C GLU A 28 12.83 -10.04 14.18
N LEU A 29 12.18 -9.97 13.02
CA LEU A 29 11.57 -8.75 12.51
C LEU A 29 10.08 -8.70 12.84
N ARG A 30 9.63 -7.50 13.20
CA ARG A 30 8.19 -7.19 13.18
C ARG A 30 7.76 -7.02 11.73
N GLU A 31 6.51 -7.37 11.43
CA GLU A 31 5.94 -7.27 10.09
C GLU A 31 4.91 -6.16 10.00
N VAL A 32 4.88 -5.48 8.86
CA VAL A 32 3.83 -4.57 8.44
C VAL A 32 3.18 -5.15 7.19
N VAL A 33 1.86 -5.28 7.23
CA VAL A 33 1.08 -5.82 6.10
C VAL A 33 0.49 -4.67 5.30
N LEU A 34 0.99 -4.51 4.08
CA LEU A 34 0.41 -3.67 3.05
C LEU A 34 -0.62 -4.50 2.28
N THR A 35 -1.82 -3.98 2.04
CA THR A 35 -2.77 -4.68 1.17
C THR A 35 -2.45 -4.44 -0.29
N VAL A 36 -2.88 -5.33 -1.19
CA VAL A 36 -2.74 -5.16 -2.64
C VAL A 36 -3.35 -3.82 -3.11
N GLU A 37 -4.47 -3.39 -2.53
CA GLU A 37 -5.09 -2.07 -2.79
C GLU A 37 -4.20 -0.89 -2.38
N GLU A 38 -3.46 -1.04 -1.28
CA GLU A 38 -2.57 -0.02 -0.74
C GLU A 38 -1.31 0.09 -1.59
N LEU A 39 -0.77 -1.04 -2.05
CA LEU A 39 0.34 -1.06 -3.00
C LEU A 39 -0.07 -0.39 -4.32
N GLU A 40 -1.26 -0.72 -4.84
CA GLU A 40 -1.75 -0.14 -6.09
C GLU A 40 -1.91 1.38 -5.99
N ALA A 41 -2.43 1.87 -4.86
CA ALA A 41 -2.58 3.31 -4.65
C ALA A 41 -1.22 4.04 -4.66
N VAL A 42 -0.20 3.44 -4.04
CA VAL A 42 1.18 3.96 -4.05
C VAL A 42 1.77 3.86 -5.46
N ARG A 43 1.56 2.77 -6.19
CA ARG A 43 2.02 2.61 -7.57
C ARG A 43 1.45 3.70 -8.47
N LEU A 44 0.13 3.88 -8.50
CA LEU A 44 -0.52 4.87 -9.36
C LEU A 44 -0.12 6.31 -8.99
N LYS A 45 -0.05 6.63 -7.69
CA LYS A 45 0.22 8.01 -7.26
C LYS A 45 1.69 8.37 -7.21
N ASP A 46 2.49 7.54 -6.54
CA ASP A 46 3.88 7.85 -6.19
C ASP A 46 4.88 7.33 -7.24
N LEU A 47 4.54 6.26 -7.96
CA LEU A 47 5.40 5.70 -9.01
C LEU A 47 5.02 6.18 -10.41
N GLU A 48 3.73 6.13 -10.79
CA GLU A 48 3.26 6.61 -12.11
C GLU A 48 3.00 8.11 -12.16
N GLY A 49 2.93 8.78 -11.00
CA GLY A 49 2.75 10.24 -10.93
C GLY A 49 1.38 10.76 -11.34
N LEU A 50 0.35 9.89 -11.40
CA LEU A 50 -1.00 10.28 -11.80
C LEU A 50 -1.64 11.25 -10.81
N ASP A 51 -2.63 12.01 -11.26
CA ASP A 51 -3.41 12.85 -10.35
C ASP A 51 -4.38 12.01 -9.48
N GLN A 52 -4.91 12.61 -8.41
CA GLN A 52 -5.77 11.87 -7.47
C GLN A 52 -7.09 11.41 -8.11
N GLU A 53 -7.59 12.14 -9.11
CA GLU A 53 -8.83 11.82 -9.79
C GLU A 53 -8.65 10.60 -10.69
N GLN A 54 -7.59 10.59 -11.49
CA GLN A 54 -7.18 9.48 -12.34
C GLN A 54 -6.95 8.21 -11.53
N CYS A 55 -6.24 8.29 -10.40
CA CYS A 55 -6.03 7.11 -9.56
C CYS A 55 -7.34 6.55 -8.99
N ALA A 56 -8.25 7.43 -8.54
CA ALA A 56 -9.53 7.03 -7.99
C ALA A 56 -10.43 6.39 -9.05
N GLU A 57 -10.41 6.93 -10.27
CA GLU A 57 -11.11 6.38 -11.44
C GLU A 57 -10.60 4.99 -11.80
N ARG A 58 -9.28 4.81 -11.96
CA ARG A 58 -8.68 3.50 -12.26
C ARG A 58 -8.98 2.45 -11.19
N MET A 59 -8.93 2.83 -9.92
CA MET A 59 -9.29 1.93 -8.82
C MET A 59 -10.81 1.74 -8.65
N GLY A 60 -11.65 2.48 -9.38
CA GLY A 60 -13.11 2.43 -9.27
C GLY A 60 -13.65 2.84 -7.90
N VAL A 61 -12.99 3.77 -7.22
CA VAL A 61 -13.35 4.24 -5.87
C VAL A 61 -13.57 5.75 -5.84
N ALA A 62 -14.24 6.24 -4.79
CA ALA A 62 -14.35 7.69 -4.57
C ALA A 62 -12.98 8.30 -4.25
N ARG A 63 -12.74 9.56 -4.65
CA ARG A 63 -11.48 10.30 -4.37
C ARG A 63 -11.10 10.31 -2.89
N THR A 64 -12.09 10.40 -1.99
CA THR A 64 -11.87 10.36 -0.53
C THR A 64 -11.49 8.97 -0.03
N THR A 65 -12.00 7.90 -0.66
CA THR A 65 -11.59 6.52 -0.38
C THR A 65 -10.16 6.29 -0.84
N PHE A 66 -9.83 6.71 -2.07
CA PHE A 66 -8.48 6.62 -2.61
C PHE A 66 -7.46 7.30 -1.68
N GLN A 67 -7.76 8.54 -1.26
CA GLN A 67 -6.90 9.30 -0.36
C GLN A 67 -6.66 8.57 0.97
N ARG A 68 -7.68 7.94 1.55
CA ARG A 68 -7.55 7.16 2.79
C ARG A 68 -6.66 5.93 2.59
N VAL A 69 -6.84 5.21 1.48
CA VAL A 69 -6.01 4.04 1.13
C VAL A 69 -4.55 4.47 0.96
N LEU A 70 -4.30 5.54 0.21
CA LEU A 70 -2.96 6.09 0.00
C LEU A 70 -2.29 6.52 1.31
N TYR A 71 -3.00 7.22 2.20
CA TYR A 71 -2.44 7.60 3.50
C TYR A 71 -2.12 6.39 4.38
N ALA A 72 -3.00 5.39 4.42
CA ALA A 72 -2.76 4.15 5.15
C ALA A 72 -1.53 3.43 4.60
N ALA A 73 -1.40 3.33 3.28
CA ALA A 73 -0.26 2.74 2.60
C ALA A 73 1.05 3.44 2.96
N ARG A 74 1.12 4.76 2.78
CA ARG A 74 2.31 5.56 3.08
C ARG A 74 2.71 5.49 4.56
N SER A 75 1.74 5.50 5.47
CA SER A 75 1.99 5.36 6.91
C SER A 75 2.63 4.01 7.24
N LYS A 76 2.12 2.92 6.66
CA LYS A 76 2.69 1.57 6.82
C LYS A 76 4.09 1.45 6.23
N ILE A 77 4.32 2.01 5.03
CA ILE A 77 5.63 2.04 4.40
C ILE A 77 6.61 2.83 5.28
N ALA A 78 6.22 4.00 5.76
CA ALA A 78 7.04 4.81 6.64
C ALA A 78 7.37 4.09 7.94
N ASP A 79 6.39 3.44 8.59
CA ASP A 79 6.60 2.64 9.79
C ASP A 79 7.59 1.49 9.53
N ALA A 80 7.48 0.83 8.38
CA ALA A 80 8.40 -0.25 8.04
C ALA A 80 9.84 0.24 7.80
N LEU A 81 9.99 1.32 7.05
CA LEU A 81 11.31 1.89 6.72
C LEU A 81 12.00 2.51 7.94
N VAL A 82 11.26 3.27 8.75
CA VAL A 82 11.83 3.97 9.92
C VAL A 82 12.16 3.01 11.05
N ASN A 83 11.30 2.02 11.31
CA ASN A 83 11.50 1.09 12.42
C ASN A 83 12.17 -0.22 12.00
N GLY A 84 12.68 -0.32 10.76
CA GLY A 84 13.36 -1.49 10.25
C GLY A 84 12.50 -2.76 10.27
N LYS A 85 11.21 -2.65 9.96
CA LYS A 85 10.28 -3.78 9.94
C LYS A 85 10.27 -4.44 8.56
N ALA A 86 9.88 -5.72 8.53
CA ALA A 86 9.53 -6.37 7.29
C ALA A 86 8.22 -5.81 6.73
N LEU A 87 8.11 -5.71 5.41
CA LEU A 87 6.90 -5.28 4.71
C LEU A 87 6.40 -6.43 3.83
N ARG A 88 5.20 -6.91 4.12
CA ARG A 88 4.51 -7.97 3.36
C ARG A 88 3.36 -7.37 2.58
N VAL A 89 3.21 -7.74 1.31
CA VAL A 89 2.09 -7.35 0.44
C VAL A 89 1.11 -8.50 0.26
#